data_AF-A0A966J0V4-F1
#
_entry.id   AF-A0A966J0V4-F1
#
_cell.length_a   1.000
_cell.length_b   1.000
_cell.length_c   1.000
_cell.angle_alpha   90.00
_cell.angle_beta   90.00
_cell.angle_gamma   90.00
#
_symmetry.space_group_name_H-M   'P 1'
#
loop_
_entity.id
_entity.type
_entity.pdbx_description
1 polymer ?
#
loop_
_entity_poly.entity_id
_entity_poly.type
_entity_poly.pdbx_seq_one_letter_code
_entity_poly.pdbx_strand_id
1 'polypeptide(L)' 'MSRVYDSIIGDDVKAHGSRDMPVWGQVYRLRAGEHYADTYYDPEAYVRIRVLAVVEYINRLQVANRP' A
#
# COMPACT_ATOMS: atom_id res chain seq x y z
N MET A 1 9.43 9.14 -5.64
CA MET A 1 8.70 8.10 -4.89
C MET A 1 7.63 8.68 -3.97
N SER A 2 7.90 9.77 -3.24
CA SER A 2 6.95 10.37 -2.28
C SER A 2 5.55 10.58 -2.87
N ARG A 3 5.42 11.26 -4.00
CA ARG A 3 4.10 11.53 -4.61
C ARG A 3 3.23 10.29 -4.85
N VAL A 4 3.83 9.16 -5.27
CA VAL A 4 3.08 7.91 -5.49
C VAL A 4 2.71 7.28 -4.14
N TYR A 5 3.65 7.25 -3.19
CA TYR A 5 3.39 6.82 -1.83
C TYR A 5 2.24 7.63 -1.20
N ASP A 6 2.33 8.96 -1.21
CA ASP A 6 1.35 9.89 -0.65
C ASP A 6 -0.04 9.72 -1.28
N SER A 7 -0.10 9.46 -2.60
CA SER A 7 -1.37 9.17 -3.30
C SER A 7 -2.03 7.85 -2.87
N ILE A 8 -1.25 6.90 -2.35
CA ILE A 8 -1.73 5.59 -1.91
C ILE A 8 -2.20 5.63 -0.46
N ILE A 9 -1.47 6.31 0.43
CA ILE A 9 -1.87 6.45 1.85
C ILE A 9 -3.03 7.43 2.03
N GLY A 10 -3.15 8.45 1.18
CA GLY A 10 -4.40 9.21 1.02
C GLY A 10 -4.70 10.29 2.07
N ASP A 11 -3.72 10.69 2.90
CA ASP A 11 -3.92 11.72 3.95
C ASP A 11 -4.42 13.08 3.39
N ASP A 12 -4.18 13.39 2.11
CA ASP A 12 -4.62 14.62 1.43
C ASP A 12 -5.59 14.41 0.26
N VAL A 13 -6.04 13.17 -0.03
CA VAL A 13 -6.86 12.86 -1.21
C VAL A 13 -8.12 12.10 -0.81
N LYS A 14 -9.28 12.78 -0.92
CA LYS A 14 -10.62 12.22 -0.58
C LYS A 14 -11.05 10.99 -1.39
N ALA A 15 -10.31 10.57 -2.41
CA ALA A 15 -10.66 9.46 -3.27
C ALA A 15 -9.44 8.58 -3.55
N HIS A 16 -9.43 7.38 -2.98
CA HIS A 16 -8.51 6.32 -3.39
C HIS A 16 -8.98 5.81 -4.76
N GLY A 17 -8.15 5.95 -5.80
CA GLY A 17 -8.34 5.30 -7.10
C GLY A 17 -9.77 5.30 -7.70
N SER A 18 -10.04 4.37 -8.63
CA SER A 18 -11.41 4.11 -9.11
C SER A 18 -12.23 3.34 -8.06
N ARG A 19 -13.53 3.16 -8.27
CA ARG A 19 -14.38 2.35 -7.36
C ARG A 19 -13.92 0.90 -7.23
N ASP A 20 -13.15 0.41 -8.20
CA ASP A 20 -12.54 -0.93 -8.17
C ASP A 20 -11.25 -0.97 -7.35
N MET A 21 -10.70 0.19 -6.97
CA MET A 21 -9.52 0.28 -6.11
C MET A 21 -9.95 0.12 -4.65
N PRO A 22 -9.53 -0.97 -3.98
CA PRO A 22 -9.90 -1.17 -2.59
C PRO A 22 -9.19 -0.16 -1.69
N VAL A 23 -9.72 0.03 -0.48
CA VAL A 23 -9.01 0.74 0.59
C VAL A 23 -7.83 -0.13 1.04
N TRP A 24 -6.65 0.08 0.46
CA TRP A 24 -5.50 -0.83 0.63
C TRP A 24 -5.06 -0.99 2.09
N GLY A 25 -5.14 0.07 2.90
CA GLY A 25 -4.88 -0.03 4.34
C GLY A 25 -5.80 -1.03 5.03
N GLN A 26 -7.10 -1.01 4.74
CA GLN A 26 -8.06 -1.97 5.29
C GLN A 26 -7.80 -3.38 4.79
N VAL A 27 -7.54 -3.56 3.49
CA VAL A 27 -7.23 -4.88 2.91
C VAL A 27 -5.98 -5.49 3.52
N TYR A 28 -4.92 -4.71 3.70
CA TYR A 28 -3.69 -5.19 4.31
C TYR A 28 -3.88 -5.51 5.79
N ARG A 29 -4.66 -4.72 6.54
CA ARG A 29 -5.01 -5.04 7.93
C ARG A 29 -5.80 -6.35 8.06
N LEU A 30 -6.80 -6.57 7.22
CA LEU A 30 -7.58 -7.82 7.22
C LEU A 30 -6.67 -9.04 6.95
N ARG A 31 -5.84 -8.95 5.91
CA ARG A 31 -4.88 -10.02 5.58
C ARG A 31 -3.84 -10.25 6.67
N ALA A 32 -3.39 -9.19 7.36
CA ALA A 32 -2.46 -9.32 8.47
C ALA A 32 -3.13 -10.01 9.66
N GLY A 33 -4.37 -9.65 9.98
CA GLY A 33 -5.15 -10.30 11.04
C GLY A 33 -5.39 -11.79 10.77
N GLU A 34 -5.67 -12.16 9.52
CA GLU A 34 -5.78 -13.57 9.11
C GLU A 34 -4.45 -14.33 9.24
N HIS A 35 -3.33 -13.69 8.88
CA HIS A 35 -2.02 -14.36 8.83
C HIS A 35 -1.32 -14.45 10.20
N TYR A 36 -1.50 -13.45 11.06
CA TYR A 36 -0.82 -13.32 12.35
C TYR A 36 -1.79 -13.45 13.53
N ALA A 37 -2.93 -14.12 13.37
CA ALA A 37 -4.01 -14.15 14.37
C ALA A 37 -3.55 -14.40 15.82
N ASP A 38 -2.59 -15.32 16.00
CA ASP A 38 -2.07 -15.72 17.32
C ASP A 38 -0.67 -15.16 17.62
N THR A 39 -0.16 -14.24 16.81
CA THR A 39 1.19 -13.68 16.93
C THR A 39 1.12 -12.17 17.04
N TYR A 40 1.89 -11.58 17.96
CA TYR A 40 1.99 -10.13 18.02
C TYR A 40 2.64 -9.58 16.75
N TYR A 41 1.98 -8.59 16.14
CA TYR A 41 2.50 -7.83 15.01
C TYR A 41 2.06 -6.36 15.14
N ASP A 42 2.81 -5.45 14.54
CA ASP A 42 2.38 -4.06 14.37
C ASP A 42 1.59 -3.93 13.05
N PRO A 43 0.26 -3.71 13.11
CA PRO A 43 -0.58 -3.62 11.92
C PRO A 43 -0.23 -2.42 11.04
N GLU A 44 0.22 -1.30 11.62
CA GLU A 44 0.56 -0.11 10.86
C GLU A 44 1.93 -0.25 10.19
N ALA A 45 2.90 -0.88 10.87
CA ALA A 45 4.16 -1.26 10.24
C ALA A 45 3.94 -2.22 9.07
N TYR A 46 3.04 -3.20 9.21
CA TYR A 46 2.70 -4.12 8.13
C TYR A 46 2.12 -3.38 6.91
N VAL A 47 1.10 -2.54 7.12
CA VAL A 47 0.49 -1.73 6.06
C VAL A 47 1.55 -0.89 5.35
N ARG A 48 2.41 -0.19 6.11
CA ARG A 48 3.47 0.66 5.56
C ARG A 48 4.44 -0.12 4.67
N ILE A 49 4.90 -1.30 5.11
CA ILE A 49 5.81 -2.14 4.32
C ILE A 49 5.14 -2.60 3.02
N ARG A 50 3.86 -2.98 3.06
CA ARG A 50 3.12 -3.39 1.86
C ARG A 50 2.98 -2.25 0.85
N VAL A 51 2.68 -1.04 1.32
CA VAL A 51 2.62 0.16 0.47
C VAL A 51 3.98 0.46 -0.16
N LEU A 52 5.07 0.43 0.63
CA LEU A 52 6.42 0.63 0.11
C LEU A 52 6.80 -0.39 -0.96
N ALA A 53 6.44 -1.67 -0.77
CA ALA A 53 6.69 -2.71 -1.77
C ALA A 53 5.95 -2.45 -3.09
N VAL A 54 4.71 -1.95 -3.03
CA VAL A 54 3.94 -1.56 -4.24
C VAL A 54 4.56 -0.34 -4.92
N VAL A 55 4.94 0.69 -4.15
CA VAL A 55 5.62 1.88 -4.68
C VAL A 55 6.92 1.51 -5.38
N GLU A 56 7.71 0.62 -4.76
CA GLU A 56 8.96 0.12 -5.33
C GLU A 56 8.72 -0.68 -6.62
N TYR A 57 7.69 -1.54 -6.64
CA TYR A 57 7.32 -2.28 -7.84
C TYR A 57 6.93 -1.35 -8.99
N ILE A 58 6.08 -0.34 -8.73
CA ILE A 58 5.69 0.68 -9.71
C ILE A 58 6.91 1.45 -10.19
N ASN A 59 7.82 1.82 -9.28
CA ASN A 59 9.05 2.52 -9.66
C ASN A 59 9.90 1.72 -10.64
N ARG A 60 10.09 0.41 -10.37
CA ARG A 60 10.82 -0.48 -11.28
C ARG A 60 10.18 -0.57 -12.65
N LEU A 61 8.85 -0.67 -12.73
CA LEU A 61 8.13 -0.64 -14.01
C LEU A 61 8.34 0.68 -14.76
N GLN A 62 8.31 1.82 -14.07
CA GLN A 62 8.52 3.13 -14.69
C GLN A 62 9.95 3.32 -15.20
N VAL A 63 10.96 2.80 -14.49
CA VAL A 63 12.36 2.85 -14.93
C VAL A 63 12.59 1.91 -16.10
N ALA A 64 12.07 0.69 -16.05
CA ALA A 64 12.20 -0.30 -17.13
C ALA A 64 11.54 0.14 -18.44
N ASN A 65 10.50 0.98 -18.36
CA ASN A 65 9.78 1.52 -19.51
C ASN A 65 10.27 2.91 -19.96
N ARG A 66 11.45 3.38 -19.50
CA ARG A 66 12.06 4.59 -20.06
C ARG A 66 12.76 4.26 -21.39
N PRO A 67 12.55 5.06 -22.45
CA PRO A 67 13.27 4.91 -23.71
C PRO A 67 14.78 5.16 -23.55
#